data_AF-A0A3D1A2H8-F1
#
_entry.id   AF-A0A3D1A2H8-F1
#
_cell.length_a   1.000
_cell.length_b   1.000
_cell.length_c   1.000
_cell.angle_alpha   90.00
_cell.angle_beta   90.00
_cell.angle_gamma   90.00
#
_symmetry.space_group_name_H-M   'P 1'
#
loop_
_entity.id
_entity.type
_entity.pdbx_description
1 polymer ?
#
loop_
_entity_poly.entity_id
_entity_poly.type
_entity_poly.pdbx_seq_one_letter_code
_entity_poly.pdbx_strand_id
1 'polypeptide(L)'
;YWLAKMKEDLKEYYFEKGSEEYKLRDLKGALDNFYNALLIRPKDALTIEWITRVEDELRQQKANDQLKAALEYYAQGKLMSAYQGLRRALEVQPGDSKAGRLLAEVKAEIESGFIAAGKKLYGSRRYPEAIGEWDKAKPYTANMSYLNNLISRAREQMKMESAEKKRRAEEAARRAREEEERRAKEEEARLKAEAEAKRKGVTVEEVIKKPAGISEENRLASQQHYLEGLKYFQNSNYEKARDEWTIAKQLDPGNADTTAGLKRIEQILAGGQ
;
A
#
# COMPACT_ATOMS: atom_id res chain seq x y z
N TYR A 1 82.35 12.33 -22.87
CA TYR A 1 82.27 13.73 -22.39
C TYR A 1 81.22 14.52 -23.17
N TRP A 2 81.39 14.74 -24.48
CA TRP A 2 80.44 15.49 -25.32
C TRP A 2 78.99 15.00 -25.29
N LEU A 3 78.76 13.68 -25.40
CA LEU A 3 77.40 13.12 -25.35
C LEU A 3 76.69 13.36 -24.01
N ALA A 4 77.43 13.32 -22.90
CA ALA A 4 76.85 13.57 -21.57
C ALA A 4 76.46 15.04 -21.42
N LYS A 5 77.31 15.96 -21.91
CA LYS A 5 77.04 17.39 -21.93
C LYS A 5 75.83 17.73 -22.80
N MET A 6 75.75 17.20 -24.03
CA MET A 6 74.59 17.43 -24.91
C MET A 6 73.28 16.92 -24.29
N LYS A 7 73.31 15.80 -23.55
CA LYS A 7 72.13 15.32 -22.81
C LYS A 7 71.75 16.26 -21.68
N GLU A 8 72.72 16.80 -20.95
CA GLU A 8 72.45 17.76 -19.87
C GLU A 8 71.87 19.07 -20.44
N ASP A 9 72.47 19.63 -21.49
CA ASP A 9 71.99 20.84 -22.18
C ASP A 9 70.56 20.64 -22.72
N LEU A 10 70.27 19.47 -23.31
CA LEU A 10 68.94 19.15 -23.82
C LEU A 10 67.91 18.98 -22.69
N LYS A 11 68.30 18.38 -21.56
CA LYS A 11 67.45 18.29 -20.36
C LYS A 11 67.12 19.69 -19.84
N GLU A 12 68.13 20.57 -19.74
CA GLU A 12 67.95 21.95 -19.28
C GLU A 12 67.03 22.73 -20.20
N TYR A 13 67.20 22.61 -21.52
CA TYR A 13 66.30 23.21 -22.50
C TYR A 13 64.82 22.82 -22.28
N TYR A 14 64.53 21.52 -22.14
CA TYR A 14 63.16 21.08 -21.89
C TYR A 14 62.64 21.53 -20.52
N PHE A 15 63.49 21.55 -19.50
CA PHE A 15 63.11 22.04 -18.17
C PHE A 15 62.78 23.53 -18.16
N GLU A 16 63.58 24.36 -18.83
CA GLU A 16 63.34 25.80 -18.98
C GLU A 16 62.06 26.07 -19.75
N LYS A 17 61.86 25.38 -20.88
CA LYS A 17 60.62 25.50 -21.66
C LYS A 17 59.38 25.10 -20.86
N GLY A 18 59.47 24.00 -20.10
CA GLY A 18 58.39 23.60 -19.18
C GLY A 18 58.10 24.65 -18.12
N SER A 19 59.14 25.31 -17.60
CA SER A 19 59.01 26.41 -16.64
C SER A 19 58.39 27.67 -17.25
N GLU A 20 58.66 27.97 -18.53
CA GLU A 20 58.03 29.07 -19.26
C GLU A 20 56.54 28.81 -19.49
N GLU A 21 56.18 27.61 -19.98
CA GLU A 21 54.78 27.23 -20.18
C GLU A 21 54.00 27.20 -18.87
N TYR A 22 54.64 26.78 -17.77
CA TYR A 22 54.06 26.87 -16.43
C TYR A 22 53.74 28.32 -16.03
N LYS A 23 54.65 29.27 -16.29
CA LYS A 23 54.41 30.71 -16.04
C LYS A 23 53.26 31.25 -16.90
N LEU A 24 53.09 30.72 -18.11
CA LEU A 24 51.96 31.03 -19.00
C LEU A 24 50.65 30.34 -18.60
N ARG A 25 50.64 29.56 -17.51
CA ARG A 25 49.51 28.74 -17.04
C ARG A 25 49.10 27.62 -18.00
N ASP A 26 49.97 27.27 -18.95
CA ASP A 26 49.80 26.06 -19.76
C ASP A 26 50.37 24.86 -19.01
N LEU A 27 49.59 24.35 -18.05
CA LEU A 27 50.00 23.23 -17.21
C LEU A 27 50.24 21.94 -18.02
N LYS A 28 49.54 21.75 -19.15
CA LYS A 28 49.71 20.56 -19.99
C LYS A 28 51.01 20.63 -20.78
N GLY A 29 51.26 21.75 -21.45
CA GLY A 29 52.53 21.98 -22.12
C GLY A 29 53.70 21.84 -21.14
N ALA A 30 53.60 22.51 -19.99
CA ALA A 30 54.63 22.47 -18.96
C ALA A 30 54.98 21.02 -18.58
N LEU A 31 53.94 20.21 -18.35
CA LEU A 31 54.07 18.81 -17.99
C LEU A 31 54.73 17.97 -19.11
N ASP A 32 54.34 18.19 -20.37
CA ASP A 32 54.95 17.52 -21.53
C ASP A 32 56.45 17.79 -21.61
N ASN A 33 56.86 19.05 -21.43
CA ASN A 33 58.27 19.44 -21.43
C ASN A 33 59.03 18.90 -20.21
N PHE A 34 58.44 18.90 -19.01
CA PHE A 34 59.07 18.27 -17.86
C PHE A 34 59.22 16.75 -18.03
N TYR A 35 58.25 16.06 -18.66
CA TYR A 35 58.39 14.65 -18.99
C TYR A 35 59.51 14.40 -20.01
N ASN A 36 59.68 15.28 -21.01
CA ASN A 36 60.82 15.21 -21.94
C ASN A 36 62.16 15.37 -21.20
N ALA A 37 62.25 16.31 -20.25
CA ALA A 37 63.43 16.47 -19.39
C ALA A 37 63.70 15.20 -18.55
N LEU A 38 62.65 14.60 -17.97
CA LEU A 38 62.75 13.36 -17.18
C LEU A 38 63.17 12.15 -18.03
N LEU A 39 62.72 12.05 -19.29
CA LEU A 39 63.14 10.98 -20.22
C LEU A 39 64.65 11.02 -20.48
N ILE A 40 65.24 12.22 -20.53
CA ILE A 40 66.68 12.39 -20.73
C ILE A 40 67.47 12.04 -19.47
N ARG A 41 66.96 12.46 -18.30
CA ARG A 41 67.54 12.14 -16.99
C ARG A 41 66.51 11.52 -16.04
N PRO A 42 66.26 10.20 -16.15
CA PRO A 42 65.35 9.50 -15.27
C PRO A 42 65.93 9.55 -13.85
N LYS A 43 65.18 10.04 -12.87
CA LYS A 43 65.60 10.29 -11.45
C LYS A 43 66.17 11.68 -11.16
N ASP A 44 66.04 12.66 -12.05
CA ASP A 44 66.29 14.05 -11.68
C ASP A 44 65.26 14.54 -10.65
N ALA A 45 65.68 14.75 -9.41
CA ALA A 45 64.79 15.06 -8.29
C ALA A 45 64.02 16.38 -8.50
N LEU A 46 64.69 17.38 -9.07
CA LEU A 46 64.08 18.68 -9.37
C LEU A 46 62.97 18.53 -10.42
N THR A 47 63.24 17.84 -11.52
CA THR A 47 62.24 17.58 -12.56
C THR A 47 61.04 16.80 -12.01
N ILE A 48 61.28 15.79 -11.15
CA ILE A 48 60.21 15.02 -10.48
C ILE A 48 59.36 15.91 -9.56
N GLU A 49 59.99 16.82 -8.79
CA GLU A 49 59.27 17.78 -7.94
C GLU A 49 58.35 18.68 -8.77
N TRP A 50 58.86 19.23 -9.87
CA TRP A 50 58.07 20.08 -10.78
C TRP A 50 56.93 19.34 -11.46
N ILE A 51 57.18 18.12 -11.96
CA ILE A 51 56.12 17.24 -12.49
C ILE A 51 55.03 17.04 -11.43
N THR A 52 55.41 16.67 -10.21
CA THR A 52 54.46 16.42 -9.12
C THR A 52 53.61 17.66 -8.81
N ARG A 53 54.26 18.83 -8.71
CA ARG A 53 53.57 20.12 -8.49
C ARG A 53 52.58 20.43 -9.62
N VAL A 54 53.02 20.34 -10.87
CA VAL A 54 52.18 20.68 -12.04
C VAL A 54 51.02 19.70 -12.16
N GLU A 55 51.25 18.41 -11.92
CA GLU A 55 50.18 17.42 -11.88
C GLU A 55 49.16 17.67 -10.78
N ASP A 56 49.62 18.04 -9.58
CA ASP A 56 48.73 18.41 -8.47
C ASP A 56 47.88 19.63 -8.81
N GLU A 57 48.47 20.68 -9.37
CA GLU A 57 47.72 21.86 -9.84
C GLU A 57 46.71 21.48 -10.94
N LEU A 58 47.10 20.63 -11.89
CA LEU A 58 46.21 20.19 -12.98
C LEU A 58 45.05 19.35 -12.45
N ARG A 59 45.30 18.47 -11.47
CA ARG A 59 44.25 17.71 -10.76
C ARG A 59 43.30 18.64 -10.04
N GLN A 60 43.81 19.62 -9.30
CA GLN A 60 43.00 20.62 -8.60
C GLN A 60 42.17 21.47 -9.57
N GLN A 61 42.74 21.92 -10.67
CA GLN A 61 42.03 22.66 -11.71
C GLN A 61 40.87 21.83 -12.27
N LYS A 62 41.13 20.57 -12.63
CA LYS A 62 40.10 19.66 -13.14
C LYS A 62 38.97 19.43 -12.12
N ALA A 63 39.30 19.24 -10.84
CA ALA A 63 38.30 19.09 -9.78
C ALA A 63 37.46 20.37 -9.62
N ASN A 64 38.10 21.54 -9.64
CA ASN A 64 37.44 22.85 -9.55
C ASN A 64 36.50 23.10 -10.73
N ASP A 65 36.91 22.77 -11.95
CA ASP A 65 36.07 22.92 -13.15
C ASP A 65 34.83 22.01 -13.06
N GLN A 66 35.02 20.77 -12.59
CA GLN A 66 33.91 19.84 -12.36
C GLN A 66 32.95 20.33 -11.26
N LEU A 67 33.49 20.87 -10.17
CA LEU A 67 32.71 21.46 -9.09
C LEU A 67 31.92 22.68 -9.58
N LYS A 68 32.54 23.57 -10.37
CA LYS A 68 31.89 24.73 -10.96
C LYS A 68 30.73 24.33 -11.87
N ALA A 69 30.95 23.38 -12.77
CA ALA A 69 29.89 22.85 -13.63
C ALA A 69 28.75 22.24 -12.80
N ALA A 70 29.06 21.54 -11.71
CA ALA A 70 28.05 20.98 -10.81
C ALA A 70 27.22 22.06 -10.10
N LEU A 71 27.86 23.15 -9.67
CA LEU A 71 27.19 24.31 -9.08
C LEU A 71 26.26 25.00 -10.08
N GLU A 72 26.66 25.12 -11.35
CA GLU A 72 25.81 25.66 -12.41
C GLU A 72 24.57 24.78 -12.64
N TYR A 73 24.73 23.44 -12.66
CA TYR A 73 23.59 22.52 -12.72
C TYR A 73 22.69 22.63 -11.50
N TYR A 74 23.27 22.77 -10.30
CA TYR A 74 22.51 22.93 -9.07
C TYR A 74 21.69 24.22 -9.08
N ALA A 75 22.29 25.34 -9.49
CA ALA A 75 21.60 26.63 -9.65
C ALA A 75 20.45 26.57 -10.67
N GLN A 76 20.54 25.69 -11.67
CA GLN A 76 19.47 25.44 -12.64
C GLN A 76 18.40 24.44 -12.14
N GLY A 77 18.51 23.94 -10.90
CA GLY A 77 17.64 22.89 -10.36
C GLY A 77 17.85 21.50 -10.97
N LYS A 78 18.91 21.30 -11.76
CA LYS A 78 19.26 20.02 -12.40
C LYS A 78 20.02 19.13 -11.43
N LEU A 79 19.34 18.69 -10.36
CA LEU A 79 19.95 17.98 -9.23
C LEU A 79 20.74 16.72 -9.64
N MET A 80 20.23 15.94 -10.59
CA MET A 80 20.92 14.73 -11.06
C MET A 80 22.25 15.03 -11.77
N SER A 81 22.28 16.09 -12.57
CA SER A 81 23.51 16.55 -13.24
C SER A 81 24.50 17.12 -12.23
N ALA A 82 24.02 17.88 -11.25
CA ALA A 82 24.83 18.38 -10.14
C ALA A 82 25.46 17.23 -9.34
N TYR A 83 24.66 16.23 -8.96
CA TYR A 83 25.12 15.02 -8.28
C TYR A 83 26.25 14.31 -9.03
N GLN A 84 26.09 14.09 -10.33
CA GLN A 84 27.13 13.45 -11.16
C GLN A 84 28.39 14.30 -11.31
N GLY A 85 28.25 15.63 -11.39
CA GLY A 85 29.40 16.55 -11.42
C GLY A 85 30.20 16.52 -10.13
N LEU A 86 29.51 16.56 -8.99
CA LEU A 86 30.13 16.49 -7.65
C LEU A 86 30.85 15.17 -7.41
N ARG A 87 30.25 14.06 -7.85
CA ARG A 87 30.92 12.75 -7.79
C ARG A 87 32.22 12.73 -8.58
N ARG A 88 32.23 13.27 -9.79
CA ARG A 88 33.45 13.37 -10.61
C ARG A 88 34.52 14.24 -9.95
N ALA A 89 34.11 15.38 -9.36
CA ALA A 89 35.04 16.24 -8.63
C ALA A 89 35.70 15.50 -7.45
N LEU A 90 34.92 14.73 -6.69
CA LEU A 90 35.41 13.92 -5.57
C LEU A 90 36.20 12.67 -6.01
N GLU A 91 35.99 12.15 -7.21
CA GLU A 91 36.84 11.11 -7.79
C GLU A 91 38.26 11.64 -8.08
N VAL A 92 38.38 12.92 -8.45
CA VAL A 92 39.68 13.58 -8.66
C VAL A 92 40.29 14.01 -7.32
N GLN A 93 39.47 14.55 -6.41
CA GLN A 93 39.92 15.04 -5.09
C GLN A 93 39.00 14.52 -3.97
N PRO A 94 39.23 13.29 -3.45
CA PRO A 94 38.36 12.67 -2.44
C PRO A 94 38.24 13.43 -1.11
N GLY A 95 39.22 14.27 -0.79
CA GLY A 95 39.27 15.06 0.43
C GLY A 95 38.60 16.44 0.34
N ASP A 96 37.98 16.80 -0.78
CA ASP A 96 37.31 18.11 -0.90
C ASP A 96 36.05 18.17 -0.01
N SER A 97 36.19 18.83 1.14
CA SER A 97 35.12 19.00 2.12
C SER A 97 33.97 19.89 1.64
N LYS A 98 34.18 20.76 0.64
CA LYS A 98 33.11 21.58 0.07
C LYS A 98 32.27 20.75 -0.89
N ALA A 99 32.92 20.05 -1.83
CA ALA A 99 32.25 19.15 -2.75
C ALA A 99 31.52 18.03 -2.02
N GLY A 100 32.12 17.48 -0.95
CA GLY A 100 31.50 16.44 -0.11
C GLY A 100 30.23 16.91 0.60
N ARG A 101 30.23 18.10 1.19
CA ARG A 101 29.03 18.68 1.83
C ARG A 101 27.92 18.94 0.83
N LEU A 102 28.24 19.58 -0.29
CA LEU A 102 27.27 19.86 -1.34
C LEU A 102 26.70 18.57 -1.95
N LEU A 103 27.50 17.52 -2.10
CA LEU A 103 27.02 16.21 -2.55
C LEU A 103 25.98 15.63 -1.58
N ALA A 104 26.19 15.77 -0.26
CA ALA A 104 25.23 15.31 0.74
C ALA A 104 23.92 16.11 0.70
N GLU A 105 23.99 17.43 0.52
CA GLU A 105 22.81 18.30 0.35
C GLU A 105 22.02 17.92 -0.90
N VAL A 106 22.69 17.81 -2.06
CA VAL A 106 22.05 17.41 -3.32
C VAL A 106 21.42 16.03 -3.21
N LYS A 107 22.07 15.07 -2.54
CA LYS A 107 21.49 13.75 -2.25
C LYS A 107 20.19 13.87 -1.46
N ALA A 108 20.18 14.66 -0.39
CA ALA A 108 19.02 14.85 0.46
C ALA A 108 17.85 15.51 -0.30
N GLU A 109 18.13 16.47 -1.18
CA GLU A 109 17.12 17.10 -2.03
C GLU A 109 16.52 16.12 -3.05
N ILE A 110 17.37 15.31 -3.71
CA ILE A 110 16.92 14.27 -4.64
C ILE A 110 16.03 13.26 -3.90
N GLU A 111 16.48 12.79 -2.74
CA GLU A 111 15.73 11.88 -1.87
C GLU A 111 14.37 12.48 -1.49
N SER A 112 14.35 13.73 -1.03
CA SER A 112 13.13 14.45 -0.65
C SER A 112 12.13 14.54 -1.81
N GLY A 113 12.60 14.83 -3.03
CA GLY A 113 11.77 14.87 -4.23
C GLY A 113 11.08 13.52 -4.51
N PHE A 114 11.82 12.42 -4.46
CA PHE A 114 11.27 11.08 -4.62
C PHE A 114 10.30 10.68 -3.49
N ILE A 115 10.63 11.02 -2.24
CA ILE A 115 9.74 10.78 -1.09
C ILE A 115 8.42 11.53 -1.27
N ALA A 116 8.47 12.81 -1.66
CA ALA A 116 7.29 13.64 -1.87
C ALA A 116 6.41 13.11 -3.01
N ALA A 117 7.02 12.73 -4.14
CA ALA A 117 6.32 12.11 -5.26
C ALA A 117 5.64 10.80 -4.84
N GLY A 118 6.36 9.92 -4.14
CA GLY A 118 5.81 8.67 -3.62
C GLY A 118 4.68 8.88 -2.61
N LYS A 119 4.79 9.87 -1.71
CA LYS A 119 3.70 10.23 -0.78
C LYS A 119 2.44 10.70 -1.50
N LYS A 120 2.57 11.48 -2.58
CA LYS A 120 1.43 11.92 -3.40
C LYS A 120 0.72 10.74 -4.08
N LEU A 121 1.50 9.80 -4.62
CA LEU A 121 0.97 8.57 -5.24
C LEU A 121 0.31 7.66 -4.20
N TYR A 122 0.94 7.52 -3.02
CA TYR A 122 0.39 6.76 -1.90
C TYR A 122 -0.96 7.31 -1.45
N GLY A 123 -1.08 8.64 -1.30
CA GLY A 123 -2.36 9.30 -0.98
C GLY A 123 -3.43 9.10 -2.06
N SER A 124 -3.02 8.84 -3.30
CA SER A 124 -3.91 8.52 -4.42
C SER A 124 -4.18 7.00 -4.54
N ARG A 125 -3.81 6.19 -3.54
CA ARG A 125 -3.89 4.71 -3.52
C ARG A 125 -3.13 4.01 -4.65
N ARG A 126 -2.19 4.70 -5.29
CA ARG A 126 -1.31 4.20 -6.34
C ARG A 126 -0.06 3.59 -5.70
N TYR A 127 -0.25 2.51 -4.95
CA TYR A 127 0.80 1.90 -4.13
C TYR A 127 2.01 1.40 -4.95
N PRO A 128 1.83 0.72 -6.09
CA PRO A 128 2.97 0.27 -6.90
C PRO A 128 3.84 1.44 -7.38
N GLU A 129 3.22 2.53 -7.85
CA GLU A 129 3.95 3.70 -8.30
C GLU A 129 4.61 4.46 -7.14
N ALA A 130 3.95 4.53 -5.98
CA ALA A 130 4.53 5.10 -4.78
C ALA A 130 5.81 4.36 -4.34
N ILE A 131 5.76 3.02 -4.34
CA ILE A 131 6.93 2.17 -4.05
C ILE A 131 8.03 2.41 -5.08
N GLY A 132 7.68 2.55 -6.37
CA GLY A 132 8.63 2.84 -7.43
C GLY A 132 9.37 4.16 -7.22
N GLU A 133 8.69 5.23 -6.80
CA GLU A 133 9.35 6.50 -6.47
C GLU A 133 10.27 6.37 -5.25
N TRP A 134 9.83 5.67 -4.20
CA TRP A 134 10.68 5.42 -3.03
C TRP A 134 11.89 4.55 -3.35
N ASP A 135 11.76 3.56 -4.24
CA ASP A 135 12.90 2.76 -4.70
C ASP A 135 13.96 3.60 -5.41
N LYS A 136 13.56 4.62 -6.18
CA LYS A 136 14.49 5.58 -6.80
C LYS A 136 15.25 6.42 -5.78
N ALA A 137 14.75 6.59 -4.56
CA ALA A 137 15.41 7.33 -3.49
C ALA A 137 16.57 6.55 -2.83
N LYS A 138 16.60 5.21 -2.96
CA LYS A 138 17.59 4.33 -2.30
C LYS A 138 19.06 4.69 -2.51
N PRO A 139 19.52 5.12 -3.71
CA PRO A 139 20.93 5.48 -3.91
C PRO A 139 21.34 6.78 -3.20
N TYR A 140 20.37 7.59 -2.76
CA TYR A 140 20.59 8.92 -2.22
C TYR A 140 20.34 8.98 -0.71
N THR A 141 19.58 8.03 -0.16
CA THR A 141 19.16 8.05 1.25
C THR A 141 20.32 7.88 2.23
N ALA A 142 20.30 8.68 3.29
CA ALA A 142 21.09 8.43 4.49
C ALA A 142 20.36 7.52 5.49
N ASN A 143 19.04 7.34 5.35
CA ASN A 143 18.20 6.58 6.28
C ASN A 143 17.36 5.52 5.55
N MET A 144 17.99 4.39 5.26
CA MET A 144 17.34 3.25 4.61
C MET A 144 16.16 2.70 5.41
N SER A 145 16.17 2.80 6.74
CA SER A 145 15.08 2.33 7.61
C SER A 145 13.79 3.12 7.36
N TYR A 146 13.87 4.44 7.27
CA TYR A 146 12.72 5.29 6.95
C TYR A 146 12.08 4.90 5.62
N LEU A 147 12.91 4.71 4.59
CA LEU A 147 12.45 4.34 3.25
C LEU A 147 11.82 2.96 3.22
N ASN A 148 12.42 1.98 3.90
CA ASN A 148 11.87 0.63 4.04
C ASN A 148 10.52 0.64 4.77
N ASN A 149 10.36 1.47 5.80
CA ASN A 149 9.09 1.62 6.50
C ASN A 149 7.98 2.17 5.60
N LEU A 150 8.29 3.15 4.75
CA LEU A 150 7.34 3.66 3.75
C LEU A 150 6.90 2.55 2.79
N ILE A 151 7.87 1.84 2.19
CA ILE A 151 7.62 0.76 1.23
C ILE A 151 6.81 -0.37 1.89
N SER A 152 7.15 -0.76 3.12
CA SER A 152 6.44 -1.80 3.87
C SER A 152 4.97 -1.43 4.09
N ARG A 153 4.71 -0.20 4.56
CA ARG A 153 3.34 0.30 4.77
C ARG A 153 2.51 0.32 3.48
N ALA A 154 3.10 0.68 2.34
CA ALA A 154 2.40 0.62 1.06
C ALA A 154 2.07 -0.81 0.61
N ARG A 155 2.99 -1.76 0.83
CA ARG A 155 2.73 -3.17 0.53
C ARG A 155 1.62 -3.75 1.40
N GLU A 156 1.64 -3.43 2.70
CA GLU A 156 0.61 -3.87 3.64
C GLU A 156 -0.76 -3.28 3.28
N GLN A 157 -0.84 -1.98 3.02
CA GLN A 157 -2.09 -1.33 2.63
C GLN A 157 -2.66 -1.93 1.33
N MET A 158 -1.80 -2.15 0.32
CA MET A 158 -2.19 -2.81 -0.93
C MET A 158 -2.72 -4.23 -0.70
N LYS A 159 -2.07 -5.01 0.16
CA LYS A 159 -2.51 -6.36 0.54
C LYS A 159 -3.87 -6.34 1.25
N MET A 160 -4.06 -5.41 2.18
CA MET A 160 -5.33 -5.27 2.91
C MET A 160 -6.48 -4.88 1.98
N GLU A 161 -6.28 -3.91 1.09
CA GLU A 161 -7.32 -3.46 0.16
C GLU A 161 -7.67 -4.51 -0.90
N SER A 162 -6.67 -5.23 -1.40
CA SER A 162 -6.92 -6.36 -2.31
C SER A 162 -7.66 -7.51 -1.63
N ALA A 163 -7.31 -7.85 -0.39
CA ALA A 163 -8.00 -8.87 0.40
C ALA A 163 -9.45 -8.45 0.71
N GLU A 164 -9.67 -7.18 1.06
CA GLU A 164 -11.01 -6.65 1.31
C GLU A 164 -11.86 -6.66 0.03
N LYS A 165 -11.30 -6.23 -1.11
CA LYS A 165 -11.97 -6.28 -2.41
C LYS A 165 -12.37 -7.70 -2.78
N LYS A 166 -11.46 -8.67 -2.58
CA LYS A 166 -11.72 -10.09 -2.81
C LYS A 166 -12.87 -10.59 -1.92
N ARG A 167 -12.81 -10.30 -0.61
CA ARG A 167 -13.88 -10.68 0.33
C ARG A 167 -15.24 -10.09 -0.06
N ARG A 168 -15.28 -8.80 -0.44
CA ARG A 168 -16.51 -8.15 -0.92
C ARG A 168 -17.04 -8.79 -2.21
N ALA A 169 -16.17 -9.15 -3.14
CA ALA A 169 -16.56 -9.83 -4.37
C ALA A 169 -17.08 -11.24 -4.11
N GLU A 170 -16.45 -11.99 -3.20
CA GLU A 170 -16.91 -13.33 -2.78
C GLU A 170 -18.27 -13.27 -2.08
N GLU A 171 -18.49 -12.30 -1.19
CA GLU A 171 -19.77 -12.10 -0.52
C GLU A 171 -20.87 -11.69 -1.52
N ALA A 172 -20.58 -10.78 -2.44
CA ALA A 172 -21.51 -10.40 -3.49
C ALA A 172 -21.87 -11.61 -4.39
N ALA A 173 -20.88 -12.42 -4.76
CA ALA A 173 -21.10 -13.64 -5.52
C ALA A 173 -21.93 -14.67 -4.76
N ARG A 174 -21.71 -14.81 -3.44
CA ARG A 174 -22.52 -15.69 -2.59
C ARG A 174 -23.98 -15.24 -2.55
N ARG A 175 -24.23 -13.95 -2.29
CA ARG A 175 -25.59 -13.39 -2.27
C ARG A 175 -26.31 -13.56 -3.62
N ALA A 176 -25.59 -13.36 -4.73
CA ALA A 176 -26.14 -13.57 -6.06
C ALA A 176 -26.54 -15.04 -6.29
N ARG A 177 -25.72 -16.00 -5.86
CA ARG A 177 -26.04 -17.44 -5.94
C ARG A 177 -27.23 -17.82 -5.07
N GLU A 178 -27.28 -17.33 -3.82
CA GLU A 178 -28.40 -17.57 -2.91
C GLU A 178 -29.71 -16.99 -3.47
N GLU A 179 -29.66 -15.82 -4.10
CA GLU A 179 -30.82 -15.21 -4.75
C GLU A 179 -31.25 -15.98 -6.01
N GLU A 180 -30.30 -16.43 -6.84
CA GLU A 180 -30.58 -17.27 -8.01
C GLU A 180 -31.21 -18.60 -7.59
N GLU A 181 -30.67 -19.26 -6.57
CA GLU A 181 -31.23 -20.50 -6.01
C GLU A 181 -32.63 -20.28 -5.44
N ARG A 182 -32.87 -19.16 -4.74
CA ARG A 182 -34.21 -18.80 -4.24
C ARG A 182 -35.19 -18.62 -5.39
N ARG A 183 -34.82 -17.88 -6.44
CA ARG A 183 -35.68 -17.68 -7.62
C ARG A 183 -35.97 -18.99 -8.34
N ALA A 184 -34.96 -19.87 -8.47
CA ALA A 184 -35.14 -21.20 -9.06
C ALA A 184 -36.12 -22.06 -8.24
N LYS A 185 -36.01 -22.04 -6.90
CA LYS A 185 -36.96 -22.73 -6.01
C LYS A 185 -38.37 -22.17 -6.09
N GLU A 186 -38.52 -20.84 -6.13
CA GLU A 186 -39.83 -20.17 -6.31
C GLU A 186 -40.46 -20.52 -7.66
N GLU A 187 -39.67 -20.54 -8.73
CA GLU A 187 -40.12 -20.95 -10.06
C GLU A 187 -40.50 -22.44 -10.11
N GLU A 188 -39.69 -23.33 -9.55
CA GLU A 188 -40.01 -24.76 -9.45
C GLU A 188 -41.30 -24.97 -8.65
N ALA A 189 -41.48 -24.26 -7.54
CA ALA A 189 -42.71 -24.30 -6.74
C ALA A 189 -43.92 -23.80 -7.54
N ARG A 190 -43.77 -22.72 -8.31
CA ARG A 190 -44.81 -22.19 -9.20
C ARG A 190 -45.20 -23.19 -10.28
N LEU A 191 -44.22 -23.84 -10.94
CA LEU A 191 -44.46 -24.88 -11.95
C LEU A 191 -45.18 -26.09 -11.35
N LYS A 192 -44.78 -26.54 -10.16
CA LYS A 192 -45.47 -27.62 -9.43
C LYS A 192 -46.92 -27.24 -9.10
N ALA A 193 -47.14 -26.03 -8.59
CA ALA A 193 -48.49 -25.52 -8.29
C ALA A 193 -49.37 -25.43 -9.54
N GLU A 194 -48.82 -24.99 -10.68
CA GLU A 194 -49.54 -24.94 -11.95
C GLU A 194 -49.90 -26.34 -12.48
N ALA A 195 -48.98 -27.30 -12.38
CA ALA A 195 -49.25 -28.68 -12.76
C ALA A 195 -50.34 -29.32 -11.88
N GLU A 196 -50.31 -29.05 -10.56
CA GLU A 196 -51.33 -29.52 -9.62
C GLU A 196 -52.71 -28.87 -9.89
N ALA A 197 -52.72 -27.57 -10.18
CA ALA A 197 -53.92 -26.81 -10.57
C ALA A 197 -54.57 -27.40 -11.83
N LYS A 198 -53.77 -27.63 -12.89
CA LYS A 198 -54.23 -28.29 -14.12
C LYS A 198 -54.79 -29.69 -13.87
N ARG A 199 -54.15 -30.49 -13.00
CA ARG A 199 -54.62 -31.84 -12.65
C ARG A 199 -55.95 -31.82 -11.89
N LYS A 200 -56.16 -30.83 -11.02
CA LYS A 200 -57.34 -30.70 -10.15
C LYS A 200 -58.46 -29.85 -10.75
N GLY A 201 -58.25 -29.22 -11.90
CA GLY A 201 -59.25 -28.35 -12.55
C GLY A 201 -59.51 -27.04 -11.79
N VAL A 202 -58.56 -26.59 -10.97
CA VAL A 202 -58.62 -25.37 -10.16
C VAL A 202 -57.57 -24.37 -10.64
N THR A 203 -57.67 -23.11 -10.20
CA THR A 203 -56.70 -22.06 -10.54
C THR A 203 -55.40 -22.19 -9.73
N VAL A 204 -54.30 -21.65 -10.25
CA VAL A 204 -52.99 -21.65 -9.55
C VAL A 204 -53.07 -20.89 -8.21
N GLU A 205 -53.89 -19.85 -8.14
CA GLU A 205 -54.17 -19.08 -6.92
C GLU A 205 -54.92 -19.89 -5.85
N GLU A 206 -55.79 -20.81 -6.25
CA GLU A 206 -56.48 -21.76 -5.35
C GLU A 206 -55.56 -22.88 -4.85
N VAL A 207 -54.50 -23.22 -5.58
CA VAL A 207 -53.49 -24.20 -5.11
C VAL A 207 -52.44 -23.55 -4.20
N ILE A 208 -52.04 -22.30 -4.48
CA ILE A 208 -51.11 -21.52 -3.65
C ILE A 208 -51.80 -21.08 -2.35
N LYS A 209 -53.10 -20.78 -2.37
CA LYS A 209 -53.93 -20.73 -1.15
C LYS A 209 -54.21 -22.15 -0.64
N LYS A 210 -53.21 -22.78 -0.01
CA LYS A 210 -53.49 -24.00 0.75
C LYS A 210 -54.49 -23.70 1.89
N PRO A 211 -55.32 -24.71 2.24
CA PRO A 211 -56.59 -24.53 2.93
C PRO A 211 -56.41 -24.07 4.38
N ALA A 212 -57.46 -23.49 4.93
CA ALA A 212 -57.58 -23.07 6.32
C ALA A 212 -57.23 -24.20 7.33
N GLY A 213 -55.95 -24.38 7.61
CA GLY A 213 -55.44 -24.81 8.90
C GLY A 213 -55.11 -23.56 9.70
N ILE A 214 -55.44 -23.55 10.99
CA ILE A 214 -55.19 -22.45 11.94
C ILE A 214 -53.85 -21.76 11.62
N SER A 215 -53.88 -20.45 11.34
CA SER A 215 -52.68 -19.68 10.98
C SER A 215 -51.63 -19.79 12.09
N GLU A 216 -50.35 -19.72 11.73
CA GLU A 216 -49.26 -19.75 12.72
C GLU A 216 -49.41 -18.63 13.77
N GLU A 217 -49.93 -17.48 13.34
CA GLU A 217 -50.32 -16.35 14.19
C GLU A 217 -51.45 -16.72 15.18
N ASN A 218 -52.51 -17.39 14.72
CA ASN A 218 -53.59 -17.85 15.61
C ASN A 218 -53.10 -18.94 16.59
N ARG A 219 -52.15 -19.80 16.18
CA ARG A 219 -51.55 -20.79 17.07
C ARG A 219 -50.70 -20.14 18.16
N LEU A 220 -49.93 -19.12 17.81
CA LEU A 220 -49.09 -18.39 18.77
C LEU A 220 -49.95 -17.53 19.72
N ALA A 221 -50.98 -16.86 19.21
CA ALA A 221 -51.96 -16.15 20.01
C ALA A 221 -52.74 -17.10 20.95
N SER A 222 -53.16 -18.28 20.46
CA SER A 222 -53.78 -19.31 21.30
C SER A 222 -52.88 -19.74 22.46
N GLN A 223 -51.59 -19.95 22.22
CA GLN A 223 -50.63 -20.29 23.28
C GLN A 223 -50.46 -19.16 24.31
N GLN A 224 -50.44 -17.90 23.88
CA GLN A 224 -50.36 -16.76 24.79
C GLN A 224 -51.58 -16.67 25.70
N HIS A 225 -52.79 -16.76 25.13
CA HIS A 225 -54.03 -16.78 25.90
C HIS A 225 -54.11 -18.00 26.83
N TYR A 226 -53.60 -19.16 26.41
CA TYR A 226 -53.48 -20.32 27.29
C TYR A 226 -52.58 -20.06 28.51
N LEU A 227 -51.41 -19.48 28.30
CA LEU A 227 -50.48 -19.13 29.38
C LEU A 227 -51.05 -18.06 30.32
N GLU A 228 -51.76 -17.08 29.78
CA GLU A 228 -52.40 -16.03 30.57
C GLU A 228 -53.56 -16.60 31.42
N GLY A 229 -54.39 -17.46 30.84
CA GLY A 229 -55.42 -18.18 31.58
C GLY A 229 -54.85 -19.07 32.69
N LEU A 230 -53.65 -19.65 32.50
CA LEU A 230 -52.97 -20.42 33.53
C LEU A 230 -52.57 -19.56 34.74
N LYS A 231 -52.13 -18.31 34.52
CA LYS A 231 -51.83 -17.37 35.60
C LYS A 231 -53.08 -17.04 36.42
N TYR A 232 -54.20 -16.75 35.75
CA TYR A 232 -55.47 -16.50 36.43
C TYR A 232 -55.99 -17.73 37.19
N PHE A 233 -55.82 -18.92 36.61
CA PHE A 233 -56.20 -20.19 37.23
C PHE A 233 -55.40 -20.46 38.53
N GLN A 234 -54.09 -20.23 38.51
CA GLN A 234 -53.22 -20.37 39.68
C GLN A 234 -53.59 -19.39 40.81
N ASN A 235 -54.06 -18.20 40.45
CA ASN A 235 -54.54 -17.19 41.39
C ASN A 235 -56.01 -17.39 41.81
N SER A 236 -56.59 -18.57 41.55
CA SER A 236 -57.99 -18.93 41.82
C SER A 236 -59.03 -18.01 41.17
N ASN A 237 -58.66 -17.23 40.16
CA ASN A 237 -59.57 -16.41 39.38
C ASN A 237 -60.11 -17.21 38.19
N TYR A 238 -61.04 -18.13 38.49
CA TYR A 238 -61.52 -19.12 37.53
C TYR A 238 -62.37 -18.52 36.40
N GLU A 239 -63.06 -17.40 36.63
CA GLU A 239 -63.84 -16.70 35.60
C GLU A 239 -62.91 -16.13 34.52
N LYS A 240 -61.88 -15.36 34.91
CA LYS A 240 -60.92 -14.82 33.94
C LYS A 240 -60.11 -15.91 33.26
N ALA A 241 -59.74 -16.97 33.97
CA ALA A 241 -59.07 -18.11 33.39
C ALA A 241 -59.93 -18.81 32.32
N ARG A 242 -61.24 -18.90 32.54
CA ARG A 242 -62.20 -19.46 31.56
C ARG A 242 -62.29 -18.57 30.32
N ASP A 243 -62.34 -17.25 30.48
CA ASP A 243 -62.42 -16.32 29.36
C ASP A 243 -61.19 -16.42 28.45
N GLU A 244 -59.99 -16.35 29.05
CA GLU A 244 -58.72 -16.48 28.32
C GLU A 244 -58.60 -17.82 27.60
N TRP A 245 -58.98 -18.93 28.24
CA TRP A 245 -58.96 -20.25 27.60
C TRP A 245 -60.07 -20.42 26.55
N THR A 246 -61.18 -19.70 26.67
CA THR A 246 -62.21 -19.70 25.61
C THR A 246 -61.68 -19.01 24.35
N ILE A 247 -60.98 -17.88 24.50
CA ILE A 247 -60.31 -17.19 23.40
C ILE A 247 -59.25 -18.09 22.76
N ALA A 248 -58.40 -18.73 23.58
CA ALA A 248 -57.38 -19.66 23.09
C ALA A 248 -57.98 -20.82 22.27
N LYS A 249 -59.15 -21.35 22.67
CA LYS A 249 -59.86 -22.42 21.95
C LYS A 249 -60.54 -21.94 20.67
N GLN A 250 -60.99 -20.69 20.62
CA GLN A 250 -61.52 -20.11 19.38
C GLN A 250 -60.41 -19.90 18.35
N LEU A 251 -59.22 -19.52 18.80
CA LEU A 251 -58.05 -19.31 17.94
C LEU A 251 -57.44 -20.63 17.44
N ASP A 252 -57.37 -21.66 18.30
CA ASP A 252 -56.95 -23.02 17.94
C ASP A 252 -57.89 -24.06 18.56
N PRO A 253 -58.95 -24.47 17.84
CA PRO A 253 -59.87 -25.51 18.32
C PRO A 253 -59.22 -26.89 18.54
N GLY A 254 -58.01 -27.13 18.00
CA GLY A 254 -57.26 -28.37 18.14
C GLY A 254 -56.34 -28.40 19.35
N ASN A 255 -56.23 -27.31 20.12
CA ASN A 255 -55.38 -27.23 21.30
C ASN A 255 -55.97 -28.06 22.46
N ALA A 256 -55.35 -29.22 22.70
CA ALA A 256 -55.78 -30.17 23.74
C ALA A 256 -55.66 -29.60 25.16
N ASP A 257 -54.63 -28.78 25.41
CA ASP A 257 -54.35 -28.20 26.73
C ASP A 257 -55.44 -27.22 27.15
N THR A 258 -55.87 -26.38 26.21
CA THR A 258 -56.95 -25.40 26.43
C THR A 258 -58.29 -26.08 26.72
N THR A 259 -58.58 -27.18 26.01
CA THR A 259 -59.79 -27.97 26.23
C THR A 259 -59.78 -28.68 27.59
N ALA A 260 -58.63 -29.21 28.00
CA ALA A 260 -58.47 -29.82 29.32
C ALA A 260 -58.62 -28.78 30.45
N GLY A 261 -58.05 -27.58 30.27
CA GLY A 261 -58.16 -26.46 31.20
C GLY A 261 -59.61 -26.03 31.44
N LEU A 262 -60.37 -25.78 30.37
CA LEU A 262 -61.79 -25.40 30.47
C LEU A 262 -62.63 -26.45 31.19
N LYS A 263 -62.43 -27.74 30.88
CA LYS A 263 -63.12 -28.84 31.57
C LYS A 263 -62.83 -28.87 33.06
N ARG A 264 -61.58 -28.56 33.46
CA ARG A 264 -61.18 -28.52 34.86
C ARG A 264 -61.83 -27.35 35.61
N ILE A 265 -61.94 -26.18 34.98
CA ILE A 265 -62.67 -25.04 35.56
C ILE A 265 -64.15 -25.39 35.73
N GLU A 266 -64.78 -26.00 34.72
CA GLU A 266 -66.18 -26.41 34.80
C GLU A 266 -66.43 -27.39 35.95
N GLN A 267 -65.52 -28.34 36.20
CA GLN A 267 -65.61 -29.26 37.34
C GLN A 267 -65.47 -28.56 38.70
N ILE A 268 -64.56 -27.58 38.80
CA ILE A 268 -64.35 -26.81 40.04
C ILE A 268 -65.56 -25.94 40.35
N LEU A 269 -66.15 -25.29 39.33
CA LEU A 269 -67.34 -24.45 39.49
C LEU A 269 -68.62 -25.27 39.73
N ALA A 270 -68.74 -26.46 39.11
CA ALA A 270 -69.88 -27.35 39.32
C ALA A 270 -69.83 -28.14 40.64
N GLY A 271 -68.63 -28.37 41.19
CA GLY A 271 -68.43 -29.02 42.50
C GLY A 271 -68.40 -28.05 43.69
N GLY A 272 -68.61 -26.75 43.45
CA GLY A 272 -68.65 -25.69 44.45
C GLY A 272 -70.06 -25.24 44.85
N GLN A 273 -71.10 -25.98 44.47
CA GLN A 273 -72.48 -25.85 44.96
C GLN A 273 -72.84 -27.01 45.89
#